data_AF-A0AAN7V197-F1
#
_entry.id   AF-A0AAN7V197-F1
#
_cell.length_a   1.000
_cell.length_b   1.000
_cell.length_c   1.000
_cell.angle_alpha   90.00
_cell.angle_beta   90.00
_cell.angle_gamma   90.00
#
_symmetry.space_group_name_H-M   'P 1'
#
loop_
_entity.id
_entity.type
_entity.pdbx_description
1 polymer ?
#
loop_
_entity_poly.entity_id
_entity_poly.type
_entity_poly.pdbx_seq_one_letter_code
_entity_poly.pdbx_strand_id
1 'polypeptide(L)'
;MFVQTEFNKSNNNNDLSRGAHDQVASGYEELFKDLDLISRFCMPICSRDNEVREVALDVISKTVEGWLDGVGSPKHYRLPERRRLQSSSNGCACSDIVGNDIPKEYLELVTLHLPIILRLSLSCPFVNVREKCQHILEIVERRGLSVPYPLIHGPSAFIDPDELPPLSTFNEKVSSGGYFDGNIQLETATHTLFVDAFLQNNRLDHVTQVMGYHPAYLDHFLKTQHFILRGDGPLPYDYRHYIAIMASGRHQCNYLISLQKQEFLLQGGAHTWLKGLDYIPQKLRNLYDINKILAHQPWLLNKSHIEKLTKGKDSWSLAEVVHAIVILTHFHSLCSFVFSCGVNQEVDQIGAHMYPVSDGAHATAITVDPSNINMSKSQPKDIPIVNRKDWKYSSNLSPPSPTEPEVGITTLMQRMKTLSEHNEECTPVELTKRFENVESQSAELGAVGTEPQEASADICVFVEDPSFIYHDFAKRHDHDDILTFRVQDYSWDDHGYSLVNR
;
A
#
# COMPACT_ATOMS: atom_id res chain seq x y z
N MET A 1 52.76 23.76 42.96
CA MET A 1 51.85 24.86 42.57
C MET A 1 52.28 25.32 41.18
N PHE A 2 51.33 25.30 40.23
CA PHE A 2 51.42 25.79 38.85
C PHE A 2 52.47 25.15 37.91
N VAL A 3 52.02 24.24 37.03
CA VAL A 3 52.48 24.13 35.63
C VAL A 3 51.31 23.62 34.75
N GLN A 4 51.28 24.16 33.53
CA GLN A 4 50.26 24.19 32.49
C GLN A 4 49.84 22.83 31.89
N THR A 5 48.64 22.82 31.30
CA THR A 5 48.40 22.10 30.05
C THR A 5 47.49 22.91 29.13
N GLU A 6 47.94 23.03 27.89
CA GLU A 6 47.45 23.87 26.81
C GLU A 6 46.12 23.36 26.25
N PHE A 7 45.21 24.29 25.95
CA PHE A 7 44.05 24.06 25.10
C PHE A 7 44.53 23.98 23.64
N ASN A 8 44.37 22.81 23.01
CA ASN A 8 44.44 22.68 21.56
C ASN A 8 43.09 22.22 21.00
N LYS A 9 42.56 23.04 20.08
CA LYS A 9 41.34 22.80 19.30
C LYS A 9 41.50 21.54 18.44
N SER A 10 40.49 20.68 18.46
CA SER A 10 40.17 19.80 17.32
C SER A 10 38.78 20.14 16.80
N ASN A 11 38.76 20.47 15.50
CA ASN A 11 37.68 21.00 14.71
C ASN A 11 36.57 19.97 14.43
N ASN A 12 35.33 20.44 14.56
CA ASN A 12 34.15 20.24 13.72
C ASN A 12 34.15 19.07 12.71
N ASN A 13 33.45 17.99 13.06
CA ASN A 13 32.79 17.08 12.12
C ASN A 13 31.28 16.88 12.41
N ASN A 14 30.70 17.62 13.37
CA ASN A 14 29.31 17.42 13.81
C ASN A 14 28.26 18.30 13.11
N ASP A 15 28.66 19.27 12.29
CA ASP A 15 27.70 20.21 11.66
C ASP A 15 27.12 19.70 10.32
N LEU A 16 27.81 18.79 9.62
CA LEU A 16 27.34 18.24 8.33
C LEU A 16 26.24 17.16 8.51
N SER A 17 26.29 16.40 9.60
CA SER A 17 25.27 15.38 9.91
C SER A 17 23.96 16.02 10.38
N ARG A 18 24.00 17.10 11.18
CA ARG A 18 22.79 17.85 11.57
C ARG A 18 22.04 18.43 10.37
N GLY A 19 22.76 18.95 9.37
CA GLY A 19 22.15 19.54 8.17
C GLY A 19 21.36 18.55 7.31
N ALA A 20 21.82 17.29 7.18
CA ALA A 20 21.11 16.25 6.45
C ALA A 20 19.87 15.74 7.23
N HIS A 21 20.00 15.58 8.56
CA HIS A 21 18.88 15.18 9.42
C HIS A 21 17.75 16.22 9.47
N ASP A 22 18.08 17.51 9.41
CA ASP A 22 17.13 18.63 9.39
C ASP A 22 16.41 18.74 8.02
N GLN A 23 17.09 18.49 6.90
CA GLN A 23 16.48 18.50 5.56
C GLN A 23 15.48 17.35 5.36
N VAL A 24 15.82 16.14 5.82
CA VAL A 24 14.91 14.99 5.78
C VAL A 24 13.72 15.18 6.74
N ALA A 25 13.93 15.83 7.90
CA ALA A 25 12.82 16.21 8.79
C ALA A 25 11.83 17.15 8.10
N SER A 26 12.35 18.18 7.44
CA SER A 26 11.56 19.15 6.68
C SER A 26 10.74 18.49 5.56
N GLY A 27 11.29 17.49 4.87
CA GLY A 27 10.61 16.81 3.76
C GLY A 27 9.37 16.02 4.19
N TYR A 28 9.40 15.31 5.33
CA TYR A 28 8.22 14.59 5.82
C TYR A 28 7.15 15.52 6.41
N GLU A 29 7.55 16.64 7.00
CA GLU A 29 6.60 17.65 7.50
C GLU A 29 5.87 18.36 6.35
N GLU A 30 6.55 18.59 5.22
CA GLU A 30 5.96 19.12 4.00
C GLU A 30 5.01 18.11 3.35
N LEU A 31 5.42 16.85 3.21
CA LEU A 31 4.57 15.76 2.72
C LEU A 31 3.27 15.61 3.53
N PHE A 32 3.34 15.75 4.86
CA PHE A 32 2.15 15.70 5.70
C PHE A 32 1.16 16.84 5.40
N LYS A 33 1.68 18.07 5.19
CA LYS A 33 0.84 19.24 4.90
C LYS A 33 0.13 19.09 3.55
N ASP A 34 0.84 18.58 2.56
CA ASP A 34 0.26 18.27 1.24
C ASP A 34 -0.83 17.22 1.36
N LEU A 35 -0.58 16.16 2.13
CA LEU A 35 -1.54 15.08 2.36
C LEU A 35 -2.81 15.55 3.09
N ASP A 36 -2.68 16.37 4.14
CA ASP A 36 -3.81 16.96 4.86
C ASP A 36 -4.63 17.89 3.94
N LEU A 37 -3.96 18.67 3.09
CA LEU A 37 -4.62 19.52 2.12
C LEU A 37 -5.44 18.71 1.10
N ILE A 38 -4.81 17.70 0.50
CA ILE A 38 -5.45 16.77 -0.45
C ILE A 38 -6.64 16.07 0.19
N SER A 39 -6.48 15.58 1.43
CA SER A 39 -7.53 14.89 2.17
C SER A 39 -8.76 15.78 2.38
N ARG A 40 -8.55 17.02 2.82
CA ARG A 40 -9.64 17.98 3.05
C ARG A 40 -10.33 18.40 1.76
N PHE A 41 -9.59 18.48 0.66
CA PHE A 41 -10.13 18.86 -0.64
C PHE A 41 -11.20 17.89 -1.13
N CYS A 42 -10.98 16.59 -0.94
CA CYS A 42 -11.90 15.55 -1.43
C CYS A 42 -12.91 15.06 -0.38
N MET A 43 -12.70 15.31 0.92
CA MET A 43 -13.59 14.81 2.00
C MET A 43 -15.08 15.09 1.76
N PRO A 44 -15.51 16.29 1.28
CA PRO A 44 -16.94 16.56 1.05
C PRO A 44 -17.62 15.66 0.01
N ILE A 45 -16.86 14.98 -0.87
CA ILE A 45 -17.37 14.01 -1.84
C ILE A 45 -17.77 12.69 -1.15
N CYS A 46 -17.21 12.39 0.02
CA CYS A 46 -17.47 11.17 0.77
C CYS A 46 -18.80 11.24 1.53
N SER A 47 -19.89 11.39 0.78
CA SER A 47 -21.26 11.41 1.27
C SER A 47 -22.12 10.39 0.53
N ARG A 48 -23.06 9.75 1.24
CA ARG A 48 -24.12 8.93 0.62
C ARG A 48 -25.14 9.79 -0.12
N ASP A 49 -25.34 11.03 0.32
CA ASP A 49 -26.29 11.96 -0.28
C ASP A 49 -25.77 12.52 -1.61
N ASN A 50 -26.54 12.31 -2.67
CA ASN A 50 -26.20 12.77 -4.01
C ASN A 50 -26.14 14.30 -4.12
N GLU A 51 -27.06 15.02 -3.46
CA GLU A 51 -27.10 16.49 -3.52
C GLU A 51 -25.86 17.08 -2.85
N VAL A 52 -25.46 16.52 -1.71
CA VAL A 52 -24.21 16.91 -1.02
C VAL A 52 -23.00 16.68 -1.91
N ARG A 53 -22.92 15.53 -2.61
CA ARG A 53 -21.83 15.25 -3.56
C ARG A 53 -21.82 16.23 -4.73
N GLU A 54 -22.97 16.53 -5.33
CA GLU A 54 -23.05 17.49 -6.44
C GLU A 54 -22.58 18.88 -6.05
N VAL A 55 -22.99 19.37 -4.87
CA VAL A 55 -22.52 20.65 -4.34
C VAL A 55 -21.02 20.63 -4.10
N ALA A 56 -20.49 19.56 -3.51
CA ALA A 56 -19.05 19.40 -3.30
C ALA A 56 -18.25 19.39 -4.61
N LEU A 57 -18.73 18.66 -5.63
CA LEU A 57 -18.10 18.57 -6.95
C LEU A 57 -18.11 19.93 -7.67
N ASP A 58 -19.21 20.69 -7.57
CA ASP A 58 -19.28 22.05 -8.12
C ASP A 58 -18.30 23.00 -7.42
N VAL A 59 -18.18 22.92 -6.10
CA VAL A 59 -17.17 23.68 -5.33
C VAL A 59 -15.76 23.32 -5.76
N ILE A 60 -15.46 22.03 -5.93
CA ILE A 60 -14.15 21.54 -6.40
C ILE A 60 -13.84 22.06 -7.81
N SER A 61 -14.77 21.93 -8.77
CA SER A 61 -14.61 22.43 -10.14
C SER A 61 -14.33 23.93 -10.15
N LYS A 62 -15.15 24.72 -9.44
CA LYS A 62 -14.98 26.18 -9.34
C LYS A 62 -13.67 26.57 -8.66
N THR A 63 -13.21 25.79 -7.69
CA THR A 63 -11.94 26.04 -7.00
C THR A 63 -10.77 25.83 -7.96
N VAL A 64 -10.77 24.72 -8.72
CA VAL A 64 -9.74 24.43 -9.72
C VAL A 64 -9.75 25.48 -10.84
N GLU A 65 -10.93 25.82 -11.36
CA GLU A 65 -11.09 26.90 -12.36
C GLU A 65 -10.61 28.25 -11.83
N GLY A 66 -10.95 28.58 -10.58
CA GLY A 66 -10.46 29.78 -9.91
C GLY A 66 -8.93 29.82 -9.86
N TRP A 67 -8.29 28.70 -9.47
CA TRP A 67 -6.83 28.62 -9.48
C TRP A 67 -6.24 28.77 -10.89
N LEU A 68 -6.88 28.17 -11.91
CA LEU A 68 -6.49 28.35 -13.32
C LEU A 68 -6.67 29.79 -13.82
N ASP A 69 -7.56 30.57 -13.21
CA ASP A 69 -7.76 31.99 -13.51
C ASP A 69 -6.93 32.91 -12.59
N GLY A 70 -6.12 32.35 -11.69
CA GLY A 70 -5.28 33.09 -10.74
C GLY A 70 -6.07 33.80 -9.63
N VAL A 71 -7.26 33.29 -9.29
CA VAL A 71 -8.16 33.83 -8.27
C VAL A 71 -8.47 32.79 -7.19
N GLY A 72 -8.78 33.25 -5.97
CA GLY A 72 -8.97 32.36 -4.82
C GLY A 72 -7.72 32.30 -3.94
N SER A 73 -7.44 31.16 -3.31
CA SER A 73 -6.44 31.09 -2.23
C SER A 73 -4.99 31.04 -2.74
N PRO A 74 -4.25 32.18 -2.69
CA PRO A 74 -3.06 32.30 -1.84
C PRO A 74 -2.61 33.73 -1.46
N LYS A 75 -2.08 33.86 -0.23
CA LYS A 75 -0.94 34.77 0.13
C LYS A 75 -0.01 34.17 1.19
N HIS A 76 -0.47 33.17 1.95
CA HIS A 76 0.39 32.22 2.65
C HIS A 76 -0.44 30.94 2.80
N TYR A 77 -0.07 29.87 2.11
CA TYR A 77 -0.14 28.57 2.79
C TYR A 77 0.65 28.78 4.10
N ARG A 78 -0.01 28.90 5.25
CA ARG A 78 0.59 29.41 6.52
C ARG A 78 1.72 28.48 7.01
N LEU A 79 2.95 28.78 6.56
CA LEU A 79 4.25 28.20 6.92
C LEU A 79 5.24 29.36 7.16
N PRO A 80 6.14 29.33 8.16
CA PRO A 80 7.12 30.39 8.35
C PRO A 80 8.21 30.37 7.27
N GLU A 81 8.44 31.55 6.69
CA GLU A 81 9.60 31.99 5.89
C GLU A 81 10.48 30.94 5.21
N ARG A 82 10.32 30.82 3.88
CA ARG A 82 11.42 30.51 2.96
C ARG A 82 12.61 31.44 3.28
N ARG A 83 13.66 30.92 3.93
CA ARG A 83 14.94 31.63 4.00
C ARG A 83 15.49 31.75 2.58
N ARG A 84 15.59 33.01 2.13
CA ARG A 84 16.38 33.41 0.97
C ARG A 84 17.81 32.92 1.13
N LEU A 85 18.26 32.06 0.23
CA LEU A 85 19.67 32.02 -0.16
C LEU A 85 19.81 32.94 -1.36
N GLN A 86 20.44 34.10 -1.14
CA GLN A 86 20.93 34.95 -2.20
C GLN A 86 22.17 34.29 -2.82
N SER A 87 22.12 34.02 -4.12
CA SER A 87 23.29 34.15 -4.99
C SER A 87 22.84 34.54 -6.40
N SER A 88 23.03 35.83 -6.68
CA SER A 88 23.37 36.46 -7.97
C SER A 88 23.29 35.62 -9.26
N SER A 89 22.41 36.10 -10.15
CA SER A 89 22.51 36.16 -11.63
C SER A 89 22.77 34.86 -12.40
N ASN A 90 21.69 34.32 -12.99
CA ASN A 90 21.48 34.32 -14.44
C ASN A 90 20.03 33.91 -14.76
N GLY A 91 19.30 34.81 -15.41
CA GLY A 91 17.88 34.65 -15.72
C GLY A 91 17.64 33.58 -16.77
N CYS A 92 16.72 32.66 -16.48
CA CYS A 92 16.10 31.79 -17.48
C CYS A 92 14.76 32.44 -17.84
N ALA A 93 14.64 32.90 -19.09
CA ALA A 93 13.45 33.55 -19.61
C ALA A 93 12.32 32.53 -19.72
N CYS A 94 11.40 32.58 -18.76
CA CYS A 94 10.03 32.13 -18.97
C CYS A 94 9.23 33.39 -19.29
N SER A 95 9.30 33.83 -20.54
CA SER A 95 8.34 34.76 -21.10
C SER A 95 7.90 34.21 -22.44
N ASP A 96 6.60 34.31 -22.69
CA ASP A 96 5.92 34.07 -23.96
C ASP A 96 5.63 32.58 -24.18
N ILE A 97 4.44 32.03 -23.92
CA ILE A 97 3.08 32.52 -24.24
C ILE A 97 2.07 31.82 -23.31
N VAL A 98 1.41 32.56 -22.41
CA VAL A 98 -0.03 32.48 -22.12
C VAL A 98 -0.42 33.89 -21.68
N GLY A 99 -1.39 34.50 -22.35
CA GLY A 99 -1.93 35.81 -21.97
C GLY A 99 -2.70 35.70 -20.65
N ASN A 100 -1.99 35.81 -19.53
CA ASN A 100 -2.37 36.27 -18.19
C ASN A 100 -1.32 35.72 -17.21
N ASP A 101 -0.59 36.59 -16.50
CA ASP A 101 0.42 36.22 -15.49
C ASP A 101 -0.23 35.55 -14.26
N ILE A 102 -0.63 34.28 -14.40
CA ILE A 102 -1.15 33.49 -13.28
C ILE A 102 0.03 33.12 -12.37
N PRO A 103 0.00 33.45 -11.07
CA PRO A 103 1.10 33.14 -10.17
C PRO A 103 1.36 31.63 -10.07
N LYS A 104 2.64 31.24 -10.09
CA LYS A 104 3.11 29.83 -10.07
C LYS A 104 2.49 29.00 -8.94
N GLU A 105 2.25 29.63 -7.79
CA GLU A 105 1.64 28.97 -6.62
C GLU A 105 0.26 28.38 -6.92
N TYR A 106 -0.57 29.03 -7.74
CA TYR A 106 -1.86 28.48 -8.14
C TYR A 106 -1.72 27.24 -9.03
N LEU A 107 -0.76 27.25 -9.94
CA LEU A 107 -0.49 26.11 -10.82
C LEU A 107 0.07 24.91 -10.04
N GLU A 108 0.89 25.18 -9.02
CA GLU A 108 1.36 24.18 -8.07
C GLU A 108 0.19 23.51 -7.31
N LEU A 109 -0.83 24.28 -6.91
CA LEU A 109 -2.04 23.71 -6.28
C LEU A 109 -2.86 22.84 -7.20
N VAL A 110 -3.07 23.28 -8.43
CA VAL A 110 -3.77 22.46 -9.42
C VAL A 110 -3.01 21.15 -9.58
N THR A 111 -1.71 21.22 -9.86
CA THR A 111 -0.83 20.06 -10.05
C THR A 111 -0.83 19.11 -8.86
N LEU A 112 -0.82 19.64 -7.63
CA LEU A 112 -0.88 18.85 -6.40
C LEU A 112 -2.14 17.97 -6.31
N HIS A 113 -3.27 18.46 -6.82
CA HIS A 113 -4.56 17.75 -6.74
C HIS A 113 -4.86 16.87 -7.97
N LEU A 114 -4.14 17.02 -9.09
CA LEU A 114 -4.42 16.24 -10.30
C LEU A 114 -4.34 14.71 -10.09
N PRO A 115 -3.38 14.15 -9.34
CA PRO A 115 -3.32 12.70 -9.14
C PRO A 115 -4.55 12.13 -8.42
N ILE A 116 -5.06 12.82 -7.40
CA ILE A 116 -6.27 12.39 -6.69
C ILE A 116 -7.52 12.55 -7.56
N ILE A 117 -7.61 13.63 -8.36
CA ILE A 117 -8.71 13.84 -9.31
C ILE A 117 -8.69 12.74 -10.38
N LEU A 118 -7.51 12.38 -10.89
CA LEU A 118 -7.34 11.26 -11.81
C LEU A 118 -7.82 9.95 -11.19
N ARG A 119 -7.36 9.61 -9.98
CA ARG A 119 -7.84 8.41 -9.26
C ARG A 119 -9.36 8.41 -9.11
N LEU A 120 -9.95 9.53 -8.68
CA LEU A 120 -11.41 9.65 -8.51
C LEU A 120 -12.17 9.50 -9.83
N SER A 121 -11.62 9.96 -10.95
CA SER A 121 -12.20 9.77 -12.28
C SER A 121 -12.27 8.30 -12.70
N LEU A 122 -11.34 7.47 -12.21
CA LEU A 122 -11.19 6.08 -12.61
C LEU A 122 -11.90 5.10 -11.66
N SER A 123 -11.69 5.23 -10.35
CA SER A 123 -12.03 4.19 -9.38
C SER A 123 -13.10 4.56 -8.35
N CYS A 124 -13.63 5.79 -8.38
CA CYS A 124 -14.71 6.15 -7.44
C CYS A 124 -15.97 5.32 -7.70
N PRO A 125 -16.65 4.76 -6.67
CA PRO A 125 -17.87 3.97 -6.87
C PRO A 125 -19.09 4.82 -7.29
N PHE A 126 -19.00 6.15 -7.17
CA PHE A 126 -20.05 7.07 -7.60
C PHE A 126 -19.81 7.57 -9.02
N VAL A 127 -20.76 7.30 -9.92
CA VAL A 127 -20.69 7.66 -11.35
C VAL A 127 -20.51 9.18 -11.53
N ASN A 128 -21.31 9.98 -10.81
CA ASN A 128 -21.26 11.45 -10.93
C ASN A 128 -19.91 12.04 -10.53
N VAL A 129 -19.25 11.46 -9.52
CA VAL A 129 -17.88 11.83 -9.13
C VAL A 129 -16.90 11.52 -10.25
N ARG A 130 -17.01 10.33 -10.87
CA ARG A 130 -16.12 9.93 -11.97
C ARG A 130 -16.24 10.90 -13.16
N GLU A 131 -17.47 11.17 -13.58
CA GLU A 131 -17.78 12.06 -14.70
C GLU A 131 -17.30 13.50 -14.45
N LYS A 132 -17.55 14.04 -13.25
CA LYS A 132 -17.11 15.39 -12.90
C LYS A 132 -15.60 15.51 -12.77
N CYS A 133 -14.93 14.53 -12.17
CA CYS A 133 -13.47 14.53 -12.09
C CYS A 133 -12.84 14.44 -13.49
N GLN A 134 -13.38 13.59 -14.37
CA GLN A 134 -12.96 13.53 -15.77
C GLN A 134 -13.11 14.89 -16.47
N HIS A 135 -14.25 15.57 -16.26
CA HIS A 135 -14.46 16.90 -16.82
C HIS A 135 -13.47 17.95 -16.29
N ILE A 136 -13.11 17.89 -15.01
CA ILE A 136 -12.10 18.80 -14.42
C ILE A 136 -10.73 18.58 -15.10
N LEU A 137 -10.33 17.33 -15.33
CA LEU A 137 -9.10 17.00 -16.05
C LEU A 137 -9.12 17.60 -17.48
N GLU A 138 -10.24 17.48 -18.19
CA GLU A 138 -10.41 18.10 -19.52
C GLU A 138 -10.37 19.63 -19.50
N ILE A 139 -10.85 20.28 -18.43
CA ILE A 139 -10.73 21.74 -18.24
C ILE A 139 -9.25 22.12 -18.10
N VAL A 140 -8.52 21.42 -17.23
CA VAL A 140 -7.10 21.65 -16.96
C VAL A 140 -6.28 21.49 -18.25
N GLU A 141 -6.52 20.43 -19.01
CA GLU A 141 -5.87 20.17 -20.30
C GLU A 141 -6.17 21.27 -21.33
N ARG A 142 -7.44 21.68 -21.47
CA ARG A 142 -7.84 22.77 -22.38
C ARG A 142 -7.21 24.12 -22.02
N ARG A 143 -6.87 24.34 -20.74
CA ARG A 143 -6.18 25.54 -20.25
C ARG A 143 -4.65 25.43 -20.41
N GLY A 144 -4.14 24.37 -21.03
CA GLY A 144 -2.73 24.22 -21.41
C GLY A 144 -1.84 23.63 -20.33
N LEU A 145 -2.41 23.14 -19.22
CA LEU A 145 -1.65 22.40 -18.21
C LEU A 145 -1.63 20.90 -18.53
N SER A 146 -0.47 20.28 -18.31
CA SER A 146 -0.31 18.84 -18.48
C SER A 146 -1.13 18.10 -17.44
N VAL A 147 -1.89 17.10 -17.89
CA VAL A 147 -2.71 16.23 -17.02
C VAL A 147 -2.05 14.86 -16.87
N PRO A 148 -2.04 14.26 -15.68
CA PRO A 148 -1.49 12.93 -15.49
C PRO A 148 -2.37 11.86 -16.13
N TYR A 149 -1.76 10.76 -16.57
CA TYR A 149 -2.44 9.54 -17.01
C TYR A 149 -1.84 8.32 -16.29
N PRO A 150 -2.63 7.25 -16.06
CA PRO A 150 -2.15 6.07 -15.33
C PRO A 150 -1.08 5.33 -16.14
N LEU A 151 -0.03 4.86 -15.45
CA LEU A 151 1.02 4.03 -16.07
C LEU A 151 0.51 2.61 -16.35
N ILE A 152 -0.28 2.07 -15.42
CA ILE A 152 -0.89 0.74 -15.50
C ILE A 152 -2.39 0.91 -15.33
N HIS A 153 -3.16 0.22 -16.17
CA HIS A 153 -4.62 0.21 -16.09
C HIS A 153 -5.12 -0.89 -15.17
N GLY A 154 -6.10 -0.54 -14.33
CA GLY A 154 -6.80 -1.48 -13.46
C GLY A 154 -6.04 -1.82 -12.18
N PRO A 155 -6.72 -2.49 -11.23
CA PRO A 155 -6.19 -2.75 -9.90
C PRO A 155 -5.20 -3.93 -9.84
N SER A 156 -5.12 -4.76 -10.89
CA SER A 156 -4.25 -5.95 -10.93
C SER A 156 -3.54 -6.06 -12.28
N ALA A 157 -2.28 -6.51 -12.27
CA ALA A 157 -1.52 -6.89 -13.45
C ALA A 157 -1.84 -8.32 -13.95
N PHE A 158 -2.50 -9.14 -13.12
CA PHE A 158 -2.79 -10.54 -13.41
C PHE A 158 -4.24 -10.79 -13.81
N ILE A 159 -5.14 -9.88 -13.44
CA ILE A 159 -6.58 -10.00 -13.66
C ILE A 159 -7.01 -8.95 -14.68
N ASP A 160 -7.77 -9.37 -15.69
CA ASP A 160 -8.28 -8.45 -16.71
C ASP A 160 -9.30 -7.47 -16.07
N PRO A 161 -9.17 -6.15 -16.30
CA PRO A 161 -10.13 -5.17 -15.79
C PRO A 161 -11.59 -5.44 -16.16
N ASP A 162 -11.84 -6.06 -17.32
CA ASP A 162 -13.19 -6.38 -17.78
C ASP A 162 -13.82 -7.55 -17.01
N GLU A 163 -13.01 -8.36 -16.32
CA GLU A 163 -13.48 -9.44 -15.46
C GLU A 163 -13.89 -8.92 -14.07
N LEU A 164 -13.47 -7.72 -13.66
CA LEU A 164 -13.71 -7.21 -12.32
C LEU A 164 -15.18 -6.84 -12.09
N PRO A 165 -15.67 -6.95 -10.85
CA PRO A 165 -16.99 -6.44 -10.51
C PRO A 165 -17.13 -4.96 -10.86
N PRO A 166 -18.26 -4.54 -11.45
CA PRO A 166 -18.44 -3.16 -11.88
C PRO A 166 -18.46 -2.20 -10.69
N LEU A 167 -17.81 -1.05 -10.86
CA LEU A 167 -17.75 0.03 -9.85
C LEU A 167 -19.09 0.74 -9.62
N SER A 168 -20.08 0.51 -10.46
CA SER A 168 -21.43 1.06 -10.35
C SER A 168 -22.44 0.06 -10.88
N THR A 169 -23.61 0.00 -10.26
CA THR A 169 -24.72 -0.79 -10.80
C THR A 169 -25.13 -0.23 -12.16
N PHE A 170 -25.29 -1.10 -13.17
CA PHE A 170 -25.82 -0.70 -14.46
C PHE A 170 -27.29 -0.28 -14.29
N ASN A 171 -27.55 1.02 -14.30
CA ASN A 171 -28.87 1.67 -14.37
C ASN A 171 -29.88 1.39 -13.23
N GLU A 172 -30.19 2.45 -12.47
CA GLU A 172 -31.49 2.63 -11.76
C GLU A 172 -32.73 2.47 -12.67
N LYS A 173 -32.56 2.34 -13.99
CA LYS A 173 -33.64 2.24 -14.99
C LYS A 173 -34.05 0.81 -15.39
N VAL A 174 -33.52 -0.25 -14.76
CA VAL A 174 -34.01 -1.64 -14.96
C VAL A 174 -34.89 -2.08 -13.78
N SER A 175 -35.80 -1.22 -13.33
CA SER A 175 -36.89 -1.61 -12.40
C SER A 175 -38.21 -1.87 -13.13
N SER A 176 -38.17 -2.14 -14.43
CA SER A 176 -39.39 -2.29 -15.24
C SER A 176 -39.28 -3.44 -16.24
N GLY A 177 -39.13 -4.65 -15.72
CA GLY A 177 -39.59 -5.86 -16.40
C GLY A 177 -38.51 -6.84 -16.80
N GLY A 178 -38.60 -8.06 -16.24
CA GLY A 178 -38.06 -9.28 -16.82
C GLY A 178 -36.92 -9.91 -16.04
N TYR A 179 -37.23 -11.05 -15.41
CA TYR A 179 -36.31 -12.04 -14.81
C TYR A 179 -35.32 -11.53 -13.74
N PHE A 180 -35.57 -11.93 -12.49
CA PHE A 180 -34.61 -11.83 -11.39
C PHE A 180 -33.40 -12.73 -11.69
N ASP A 181 -32.33 -12.14 -12.22
CA ASP A 181 -31.04 -12.80 -12.39
C ASP A 181 -30.23 -12.68 -11.08
N GLY A 182 -29.70 -13.80 -10.58
CA GLY A 182 -28.90 -13.85 -9.35
C GLY A 182 -27.61 -13.03 -9.44
N ASN A 183 -27.12 -12.77 -10.66
CA ASN A 183 -25.94 -11.92 -10.89
C ASN A 183 -26.18 -10.45 -10.49
N ILE A 184 -27.38 -9.91 -10.71
CA ILE A 184 -27.71 -8.50 -10.39
C ILE A 184 -27.68 -8.26 -8.88
N GLN A 185 -28.11 -9.25 -8.07
CA GLN A 185 -28.08 -9.14 -6.61
C GLN A 185 -26.65 -9.14 -6.08
N LEU A 186 -25.77 -9.96 -6.65
CA LEU A 186 -24.36 -10.04 -6.28
C LEU A 186 -23.59 -8.77 -6.65
N GLU A 187 -23.83 -8.22 -7.84
CA GLU A 187 -23.26 -6.95 -8.29
C GLU A 187 -23.70 -5.78 -7.37
N THR A 188 -24.99 -5.75 -7.00
CA THR A 188 -25.52 -4.73 -6.09
C THR A 188 -24.91 -4.83 -4.69
N ALA A 189 -24.72 -6.06 -4.17
CA ALA A 189 -24.07 -6.28 -2.89
C ALA A 189 -22.61 -5.81 -2.91
N THR A 190 -21.87 -6.14 -3.98
CA THR A 190 -20.47 -5.74 -4.16
C THR A 190 -20.34 -4.22 -4.28
N HIS A 191 -21.21 -3.59 -5.07
CA HIS A 191 -21.24 -2.12 -5.19
C HIS A 191 -21.50 -1.42 -3.85
N THR A 192 -22.41 -1.97 -3.03
CA THR A 192 -22.68 -1.44 -1.69
C THR A 192 -21.43 -1.48 -0.82
N LEU A 193 -20.69 -2.58 -0.85
CA LEU A 193 -19.42 -2.71 -0.12
C LEU A 193 -18.34 -1.74 -0.63
N PHE A 194 -18.27 -1.51 -1.94
CA PHE A 194 -17.37 -0.49 -2.52
C PHE A 194 -17.72 0.92 -2.08
N VAL A 195 -19.01 1.26 -2.03
CA VAL A 195 -19.49 2.53 -1.49
C VAL A 195 -19.10 2.66 -0.02
N ASP A 196 -19.34 1.63 0.80
CA ASP A 196 -18.96 1.64 2.21
C ASP A 196 -17.45 1.81 2.41
N ALA A 197 -16.64 1.08 1.67
CA ALA A 197 -15.19 1.21 1.71
C ALA A 197 -14.75 2.64 1.33
N PHE A 198 -15.30 3.21 0.25
CA PHE A 198 -14.97 4.57 -0.18
C PHE A 198 -15.33 5.62 0.87
N LEU A 199 -16.51 5.51 1.48
CA LEU A 199 -16.97 6.47 2.49
C LEU A 199 -16.14 6.38 3.77
N GLN A 200 -15.66 5.19 4.14
CA GLN A 200 -14.85 5.01 5.34
C GLN A 200 -13.38 5.38 5.12
N ASN A 201 -12.84 5.16 3.92
CA ASN A 201 -11.41 5.31 3.62
C ASN A 201 -11.08 6.58 2.82
N ASN A 202 -12.08 7.34 2.35
CA ASN A 202 -11.94 8.39 1.34
C ASN A 202 -11.27 7.92 0.03
N ARG A 203 -11.23 6.59 -0.19
CA ARG A 203 -10.66 5.93 -1.36
C ARG A 203 -11.25 4.53 -1.50
N LEU A 204 -11.33 4.06 -2.74
CA LEU A 204 -11.57 2.65 -3.04
C LEU A 204 -10.25 2.08 -3.57
N ASP A 205 -9.48 1.46 -2.68
CA ASP A 205 -8.15 0.92 -3.00
C ASP A 205 -8.24 -0.33 -3.89
N HIS A 206 -7.13 -0.67 -4.55
CA HIS A 206 -7.05 -1.77 -5.50
C HIS A 206 -7.26 -3.14 -4.85
N VAL A 207 -6.82 -3.35 -3.60
CA VAL A 207 -7.06 -4.59 -2.84
C VAL A 207 -8.56 -4.81 -2.66
N THR A 208 -9.29 -3.77 -2.24
CA THR A 208 -10.74 -3.82 -2.09
C THR A 208 -11.44 -4.14 -3.40
N GLN A 209 -10.99 -3.54 -4.52
CA GLN A 209 -11.55 -3.83 -5.85
C GLN A 209 -11.35 -5.28 -6.26
N VAL A 210 -10.14 -5.84 -6.08
CA VAL A 210 -9.83 -7.23 -6.41
C VAL A 210 -10.59 -8.20 -5.49
N MET A 211 -10.72 -7.91 -4.19
CA MET A 211 -11.53 -8.74 -3.28
C MET A 211 -13.03 -8.72 -3.63
N GLY A 212 -13.48 -7.76 -4.44
CA GLY A 212 -14.87 -7.64 -4.88
C GLY A 212 -15.43 -8.86 -5.61
N TYR A 213 -14.59 -9.74 -6.19
CA TYR A 213 -15.06 -11.02 -6.75
C TYR A 213 -15.77 -11.91 -5.72
N HIS A 214 -15.43 -11.72 -4.46
CA HIS A 214 -15.92 -12.52 -3.35
C HIS A 214 -16.56 -11.59 -2.30
N PRO A 215 -17.75 -11.03 -2.57
CA PRO A 215 -18.34 -10.00 -1.70
C PRO A 215 -18.61 -10.49 -0.27
N ALA A 216 -18.91 -11.78 -0.09
CA ALA A 216 -19.04 -12.37 1.24
C ALA A 216 -17.72 -12.33 2.03
N TYR A 217 -16.58 -12.56 1.36
CA TYR A 217 -15.26 -12.42 1.99
C TYR A 217 -14.91 -10.95 2.20
N LEU A 218 -15.16 -10.10 1.19
CA LEU A 218 -14.90 -8.67 1.25
C LEU A 218 -15.62 -7.99 2.43
N ASP A 219 -16.88 -8.33 2.70
CA ASP A 219 -17.63 -7.80 3.85
C ASP A 219 -16.94 -8.11 5.19
N HIS A 220 -16.50 -9.35 5.39
CA HIS A 220 -15.75 -9.74 6.59
C HIS A 220 -14.36 -9.07 6.65
N PHE A 221 -13.68 -8.93 5.51
CA PHE A 221 -12.40 -8.24 5.42
C PHE A 221 -12.53 -6.76 5.82
N LEU A 222 -13.50 -6.04 5.25
CA LEU A 222 -13.73 -4.62 5.54
C LEU A 222 -14.08 -4.40 7.02
N LYS A 223 -14.96 -5.23 7.58
CA LYS A 223 -15.32 -5.19 9.01
C LYS A 223 -14.12 -5.44 9.91
N THR A 224 -13.33 -6.47 9.61
CA THR A 224 -12.13 -6.81 10.38
C THR A 224 -11.10 -5.69 10.31
N GLN A 225 -10.79 -5.20 9.11
CA GLN A 225 -9.81 -4.14 8.90
C GLN A 225 -10.23 -2.83 9.59
N HIS A 226 -11.51 -2.47 9.50
CA HIS A 226 -12.07 -1.32 10.21
C HIS A 226 -11.91 -1.49 11.72
N PHE A 227 -12.28 -2.64 12.27
CA PHE A 227 -12.19 -2.90 13.71
C PHE A 227 -10.75 -2.79 14.22
N ILE A 228 -9.80 -3.48 13.56
CA ILE A 228 -8.42 -3.54 14.06
C ILE A 228 -7.69 -2.20 13.90
N LEU A 229 -7.97 -1.41 12.86
CA LEU A 229 -7.27 -0.14 12.60
C LEU A 229 -7.97 1.09 13.15
N ARG A 230 -9.31 1.13 13.12
CA ARG A 230 -10.10 2.34 13.45
C ARG A 230 -11.12 2.15 14.58
N GLY A 231 -11.48 0.91 14.91
CA GLY A 231 -12.36 0.62 16.05
C GLY A 231 -11.71 0.95 17.39
N ASP A 232 -12.53 1.04 18.45
CA ASP A 232 -12.02 1.17 19.81
C ASP A 232 -11.14 -0.03 20.16
N GLY A 233 -10.01 0.22 20.82
CA GLY A 233 -9.04 -0.83 21.13
C GLY A 233 -7.90 -0.35 22.03
N PRO A 234 -7.09 -1.28 22.54
CA PRO A 234 -6.03 -0.98 23.50
C PRO A 234 -4.89 -0.13 22.92
N LEU A 235 -4.72 -0.11 21.59
CA LEU A 235 -3.66 0.63 20.92
C LEU A 235 -4.13 1.98 20.35
N PRO A 236 -3.31 3.03 20.44
CA PRO A 236 -3.50 4.29 19.69
C PRO A 236 -3.52 4.06 18.16
N TYR A 237 -4.21 4.91 17.41
CA TYR A 237 -4.38 4.75 15.96
C TYR A 237 -3.06 4.84 15.17
N ASP A 238 -2.20 5.79 15.52
CA ASP A 238 -0.86 5.95 14.95
C ASP A 238 0.01 4.71 15.20
N TYR A 239 -0.06 4.10 16.40
CA TYR A 239 0.63 2.83 16.68
C TYR A 239 0.16 1.72 15.74
N ARG A 240 -1.15 1.59 15.52
CA ARG A 240 -1.73 0.52 14.66
C ARG A 240 -1.22 0.62 13.22
N HIS A 241 -1.25 1.81 12.64
CA HIS A 241 -0.76 2.01 11.28
C HIS A 241 0.76 1.84 11.19
N TYR A 242 1.52 2.24 12.20
CA TYR A 242 2.96 1.98 12.20
C TYR A 242 3.31 0.49 12.33
N ILE A 243 2.55 -0.27 13.13
CA ILE A 243 2.67 -1.73 13.20
C ILE A 243 2.38 -2.37 11.84
N ALA A 244 1.36 -1.87 11.12
CA ALA A 244 1.07 -2.31 9.77
C ALA A 244 2.22 -2.02 8.78
N ILE A 245 2.87 -0.84 8.89
CA ILE A 245 4.08 -0.51 8.11
C ILE A 245 5.20 -1.53 8.41
N MET A 246 5.46 -1.82 9.69
CA MET A 246 6.50 -2.78 10.09
C MET A 246 6.19 -4.21 9.59
N ALA A 247 4.93 -4.62 9.64
CA ALA A 247 4.48 -5.92 9.13
C ALA A 247 4.72 -6.03 7.63
N SER A 248 4.24 -5.04 6.86
CA SER A 248 4.41 -5.00 5.41
C SER A 248 5.88 -4.87 4.97
N GLY A 249 6.71 -4.23 5.80
CA GLY A 249 8.16 -4.15 5.62
C GLY A 249 8.84 -5.52 5.53
N ARG A 250 8.39 -6.52 6.31
CA ARG A 250 8.98 -7.88 6.28
C ARG A 250 8.87 -8.58 4.93
N HIS A 251 7.87 -8.22 4.13
CA HIS A 251 7.67 -8.75 2.77
C HIS A 251 7.99 -7.72 1.69
N GLN A 252 8.61 -6.58 2.04
CA GLN A 252 8.91 -5.48 1.13
C GLN A 252 7.70 -5.01 0.31
N CYS A 253 6.50 -5.05 0.90
CA CYS A 253 5.26 -4.73 0.21
C CYS A 253 5.06 -3.21 0.12
N ASN A 254 5.66 -2.58 -0.89
CA ASN A 254 5.61 -1.12 -1.08
C ASN A 254 4.18 -0.57 -1.15
N TYR A 255 3.26 -1.32 -1.78
CA TYR A 255 1.86 -0.93 -1.91
C TYR A 255 1.22 -0.69 -0.52
N LEU A 256 1.34 -1.66 0.39
CA LEU A 256 0.77 -1.55 1.73
C LEU A 256 1.53 -0.53 2.58
N ILE A 257 2.87 -0.49 2.50
CA ILE A 257 3.68 0.50 3.21
C ILE A 257 3.24 1.93 2.83
N SER A 258 3.04 2.20 1.55
CA SER A 258 2.64 3.53 1.06
C SER A 258 1.25 3.93 1.57
N LEU A 259 0.28 3.01 1.51
CA LEU A 259 -1.05 3.23 2.06
C LEU A 259 -1.03 3.49 3.57
N GLN A 260 -0.28 2.67 4.32
CA GLN A 260 -0.23 2.81 5.79
C GLN A 260 0.58 4.03 6.24
N LYS A 261 1.57 4.49 5.48
CA LYS A 261 2.26 5.79 5.72
C LYS A 261 1.26 6.95 5.64
N GLN A 262 0.39 6.96 4.63
CA GLN A 262 -0.65 7.98 4.49
C GLN A 262 -1.63 7.94 5.67
N GLU A 263 -2.16 6.75 6.01
CA GLU A 263 -3.10 6.63 7.14
C GLU A 263 -2.45 6.97 8.48
N PHE A 264 -1.21 6.55 8.72
CA PHE A 264 -0.44 6.89 9.93
C PHE A 264 -0.37 8.41 10.15
N LEU A 265 -0.07 9.16 9.09
CA LEU A 265 0.00 10.60 9.13
C LEU A 265 -1.37 11.23 9.38
N LEU A 266 -2.42 10.76 8.71
CA LEU A 266 -3.80 11.25 8.91
C LEU A 266 -4.31 11.01 10.34
N GLN A 267 -3.84 9.95 11.02
CA GLN A 267 -4.13 9.69 12.43
C GLN A 267 -3.27 10.48 13.41
N GLY A 268 -2.49 11.46 12.94
CA GLY A 268 -1.65 12.34 13.77
C GLY A 268 -0.33 11.72 14.20
N GLY A 269 0.11 10.65 13.53
CA GLY A 269 1.40 10.02 13.76
C GLY A 269 2.57 10.98 13.54
N ALA A 270 3.60 10.87 14.37
CA ALA A 270 4.78 11.72 14.26
C ALA A 270 5.56 11.41 12.98
N HIS A 271 5.65 12.39 12.06
CA HIS A 271 6.34 12.24 10.77
C HIS A 271 7.81 11.77 10.90
N THR A 272 8.46 12.06 12.03
CA THR A 272 9.82 11.59 12.32
C THR A 272 9.94 10.07 12.41
N TRP A 273 8.87 9.35 12.75
CA TRP A 273 8.86 7.89 12.81
C TRP A 273 9.02 7.24 11.44
N LEU A 274 8.61 7.94 10.37
CA LEU A 274 8.75 7.47 8.99
C LEU A 274 10.20 7.50 8.49
N LYS A 275 11.15 8.03 9.29
CA LYS A 275 12.59 7.93 9.03
C LYS A 275 13.16 6.54 9.33
N GLY A 276 12.42 5.69 10.04
CA GLY A 276 12.79 4.30 10.31
C GLY A 276 12.70 3.88 11.78
N LEU A 277 13.05 2.62 12.05
CA LEU A 277 12.91 1.97 13.36
C LEU A 277 13.73 2.63 14.48
N ASP A 278 14.75 3.42 14.16
CA ASP A 278 15.54 4.15 15.17
C ASP A 278 14.83 5.42 15.69
N TYR A 279 13.74 5.84 15.06
CA TYR A 279 13.01 7.08 15.39
C TYR A 279 11.69 6.84 16.10
N ILE A 280 11.37 5.59 16.45
CA ILE A 280 10.12 5.23 17.15
C ILE A 280 10.35 4.99 18.65
N PRO A 281 9.29 5.04 19.48
CA PRO A 281 9.35 4.66 20.88
C PRO A 281 9.89 3.24 21.06
N GLN A 282 10.72 3.04 22.09
CA GLN A 282 11.29 1.73 22.41
C GLN A 282 10.21 0.66 22.58
N LYS A 283 9.03 1.04 23.10
CA LYS A 283 7.86 0.16 23.18
C LYS A 283 7.52 -0.47 21.82
N LEU A 284 7.42 0.31 20.74
CA LEU A 284 7.17 -0.21 19.38
C LEU A 284 8.34 -1.02 18.84
N ARG A 285 9.58 -0.56 19.06
CA ARG A 285 10.78 -1.28 18.62
C ARG A 285 10.88 -2.68 19.22
N ASN A 286 10.50 -2.85 20.49
CA ASN A 286 10.50 -4.14 21.17
C ASN A 286 9.59 -5.19 20.49
N LEU A 287 8.55 -4.76 19.77
CA LEU A 287 7.64 -5.65 19.04
C LEU A 287 8.30 -6.33 17.83
N TYR A 288 9.42 -5.77 17.35
CA TYR A 288 10.02 -6.18 16.08
C TYR A 288 10.48 -7.64 16.05
N ASP A 289 11.00 -8.16 17.16
CA ASP A 289 11.38 -9.58 17.28
C ASP A 289 10.19 -10.51 16.98
N ILE A 290 9.00 -10.19 17.50
CA ILE A 290 7.78 -10.96 17.21
C ILE A 290 7.35 -10.76 15.75
N ASN A 291 7.44 -9.54 15.22
CA ASN A 291 7.10 -9.24 13.82
C ASN A 291 7.86 -10.15 12.84
N LYS A 292 9.20 -10.21 12.94
CA LYS A 292 10.00 -11.05 12.02
C LYS A 292 9.72 -12.54 12.20
N ILE A 293 9.50 -13.01 13.43
CA ILE A 293 9.14 -14.41 13.72
C ILE A 293 7.80 -14.75 13.07
N LEU A 294 6.75 -13.94 13.30
CA LEU A 294 5.43 -14.19 12.73
C LEU A 294 5.41 -14.19 11.21
N ALA A 295 6.20 -13.31 10.58
CA ALA A 295 6.24 -13.17 9.13
C ALA A 295 6.88 -14.37 8.41
N HIS A 296 7.83 -15.06 9.05
CA HIS A 296 8.72 -15.98 8.35
C HIS A 296 8.84 -17.36 9.00
N GLN A 297 8.86 -17.43 10.33
CA GLN A 297 9.10 -18.67 11.08
C GLN A 297 8.23 -18.69 12.36
N PRO A 298 6.88 -18.66 12.22
CA PRO A 298 5.97 -18.46 13.35
C PRO A 298 6.08 -19.56 14.42
N TRP A 299 6.60 -20.75 14.06
CA TRP A 299 6.84 -21.86 14.99
C TRP A 299 7.90 -21.56 16.06
N LEU A 300 8.74 -20.54 15.88
CA LEU A 300 9.74 -20.13 16.88
C LEU A 300 9.17 -19.26 18.00
N LEU A 301 7.94 -18.78 17.87
CA LEU A 301 7.29 -17.98 18.89
C LEU A 301 7.12 -18.81 20.17
N ASN A 302 7.47 -18.22 21.32
CA ASN A 302 7.46 -18.90 22.61
C ASN A 302 7.22 -17.91 23.75
N LYS A 303 6.96 -18.43 24.95
CA LYS A 303 6.61 -17.61 26.13
C LYS A 303 7.64 -16.52 26.46
N SER A 304 8.93 -16.74 26.17
CA SER A 304 9.96 -15.74 26.48
C SER A 304 9.80 -14.46 25.65
N HIS A 305 9.32 -14.59 24.41
CA HIS A 305 9.02 -13.43 23.55
C HIS A 305 7.90 -12.58 24.14
N ILE A 306 6.83 -13.22 24.64
CA ILE A 306 5.71 -12.54 25.30
C ILE A 306 6.13 -11.92 26.63
N GLU A 307 6.92 -12.65 27.43
CA GLU A 307 7.46 -12.13 28.70
C GLU A 307 8.36 -10.91 28.53
N LYS A 308 9.19 -10.87 27.47
CA LYS A 308 10.04 -9.71 27.16
C LYS A 308 9.22 -8.45 26.85
N LEU A 309 8.08 -8.59 26.16
CA LEU A 309 7.19 -7.47 25.86
C LEU A 309 6.41 -6.99 27.08
N THR A 310 6.05 -7.88 28.00
CA THR A 310 5.10 -7.59 29.09
C THR A 310 5.77 -7.17 30.40
N LYS A 311 7.10 -7.03 30.41
CA LYS A 311 7.90 -6.66 31.60
C LYS A 311 8.77 -5.43 31.31
N GLY A 312 9.05 -4.63 32.35
CA GLY A 312 9.96 -3.48 32.27
C GLY A 312 9.28 -2.13 32.07
N LYS A 313 10.08 -1.11 31.71
CA LYS A 313 9.63 0.29 31.62
C LYS A 313 8.73 0.58 30.40
N ASP A 314 9.02 -0.08 29.28
CA ASP A 314 8.30 0.06 28.01
C ASP A 314 7.39 -1.15 27.75
N SER A 315 6.74 -1.62 28.81
CA SER A 315 5.93 -2.84 28.78
C SER A 315 4.63 -2.68 28.00
N TRP A 316 4.25 -3.74 27.30
CA TRP A 316 2.95 -3.94 26.70
C TRP A 316 2.01 -4.65 27.67
N SER A 317 0.75 -4.23 27.73
CA SER A 317 -0.31 -5.06 28.32
C SER A 317 -0.62 -6.25 27.41
N LEU A 318 -1.20 -7.32 27.96
CA LEU A 318 -1.60 -8.48 27.15
C LEU A 318 -2.61 -8.10 26.06
N ALA A 319 -3.56 -7.20 26.35
CA ALA A 319 -4.52 -6.71 25.36
C ALA A 319 -3.81 -5.99 24.20
N GLU A 320 -2.83 -5.13 24.49
CA GLU A 320 -2.02 -4.47 23.46
C GLU A 320 -1.21 -5.47 22.63
N VAL A 321 -0.62 -6.51 23.26
CA VAL A 321 0.14 -7.55 22.55
C VAL A 321 -0.78 -8.34 21.61
N VAL A 322 -1.96 -8.78 22.07
CA VAL A 322 -2.92 -9.52 21.24
C VAL A 322 -3.35 -8.67 20.04
N HIS A 323 -3.70 -7.40 20.27
CA HIS A 323 -4.10 -6.50 19.19
C HIS A 323 -2.96 -6.27 18.18
N ALA A 324 -1.73 -6.07 18.66
CA ALA A 324 -0.57 -5.92 17.81
C ALA A 324 -0.29 -7.17 16.96
N ILE A 325 -0.36 -8.37 17.55
CA ILE A 325 -0.18 -9.64 16.84
C ILE A 325 -1.23 -9.79 15.74
N VAL A 326 -2.51 -9.48 16.02
CA VAL A 326 -3.57 -9.53 15.01
C VAL A 326 -3.27 -8.61 13.83
N ILE A 327 -2.83 -7.37 14.09
CA ILE A 327 -2.44 -6.41 13.03
C ILE A 327 -1.24 -6.94 12.23
N LEU A 328 -0.20 -7.45 12.90
CA LEU A 328 0.97 -8.03 12.23
C LEU A 328 0.56 -9.15 11.28
N THR A 329 -0.17 -10.16 11.78
CA THR A 329 -0.60 -11.30 10.96
C THR A 329 -1.56 -10.92 9.84
N HIS A 330 -2.45 -9.94 10.08
CA HIS A 330 -3.36 -9.42 9.06
C HIS A 330 -2.55 -8.84 7.90
N PHE A 331 -1.58 -7.96 8.18
CA PHE A 331 -0.78 -7.33 7.13
C PHE A 331 0.25 -8.27 6.50
N HIS A 332 0.78 -9.28 7.20
CA HIS A 332 1.57 -10.34 6.58
C HIS A 332 0.74 -11.12 5.55
N SER A 333 -0.47 -11.56 5.92
CA SER A 333 -1.37 -12.25 4.99
C SER A 333 -1.80 -11.38 3.82
N LEU A 334 -2.00 -10.08 4.06
CA LEU A 334 -2.38 -9.12 3.03
C LEU A 334 -1.25 -8.85 2.04
N CYS A 335 0.03 -8.94 2.47
CA CYS A 335 1.17 -8.90 1.55
C CYS A 335 1.10 -10.06 0.56
N SER A 336 0.83 -11.27 1.04
CA SER A 336 0.67 -12.45 0.18
C SER A 336 -0.46 -12.26 -0.83
N PHE A 337 -1.59 -11.70 -0.42
CA PHE A 337 -2.69 -11.36 -1.33
C PHE A 337 -2.25 -10.34 -2.39
N VAL A 338 -1.61 -9.24 -2.00
CA VAL A 338 -1.12 -8.19 -2.91
C VAL A 338 -0.19 -8.77 -3.98
N PHE A 339 0.77 -9.61 -3.60
CA PHE A 339 1.70 -10.22 -4.55
C PHE A 339 1.02 -11.29 -5.41
N SER A 340 0.20 -12.15 -4.82
CA SER A 340 -0.43 -13.28 -5.54
C SER A 340 -1.48 -12.81 -6.54
N CYS A 341 -2.17 -11.70 -6.25
CA CYS A 341 -3.12 -11.08 -7.16
C CYS A 341 -2.48 -10.00 -8.05
N GLY A 342 -1.15 -9.80 -7.98
CA GLY A 342 -0.44 -8.82 -8.81
C GLY A 342 -1.01 -7.41 -8.68
N VAL A 343 -1.37 -6.98 -7.47
CA VAL A 343 -2.05 -5.70 -7.22
C VAL A 343 -1.14 -4.54 -7.63
N ASN A 344 -1.67 -3.64 -8.47
CA ASN A 344 -0.95 -2.49 -8.99
C ASN A 344 -0.84 -1.38 -7.94
N GLN A 345 0.20 -0.55 -8.06
CA GLN A 345 0.31 0.69 -7.28
C GLN A 345 -0.88 1.61 -7.53
N GLU A 346 -1.29 2.34 -6.50
CA GLU A 346 -2.41 3.26 -6.58
C GLU A 346 -2.07 4.45 -7.49
N VAL A 347 -3.01 4.84 -8.35
CA VAL A 347 -2.77 5.84 -9.42
C VAL A 347 -2.29 7.19 -8.87
N ASP A 348 -2.75 7.57 -7.68
CA ASP A 348 -2.38 8.81 -7.00
C ASP A 348 -0.99 8.77 -6.33
N GLN A 349 -0.34 7.61 -6.26
CA GLN A 349 1.01 7.47 -5.72
C GLN A 349 2.09 7.85 -6.74
N ILE A 350 3.22 8.32 -6.23
CA ILE A 350 4.39 8.70 -7.03
C ILE A 350 4.86 7.48 -7.82
N GLY A 351 5.05 7.65 -9.14
CA GLY A 351 5.50 6.60 -10.05
C GLY A 351 4.39 5.73 -10.65
N ALA A 352 3.13 5.89 -10.21
CA ALA A 352 1.98 5.17 -10.78
C ALA A 352 1.28 5.93 -11.93
N HIS A 353 1.64 7.19 -12.16
CA HIS A 353 1.13 8.03 -13.24
C HIS A 353 2.27 8.77 -13.95
N MET A 354 2.01 9.22 -15.18
CA MET A 354 2.94 9.99 -16.01
C MET A 354 2.27 11.26 -16.53
N TYR A 355 3.08 12.26 -16.85
CA TYR A 355 2.64 13.45 -17.57
C TYR A 355 3.14 13.37 -19.02
N PRO A 356 2.33 13.74 -20.03
CA PRO A 356 2.77 13.76 -21.42
C PRO A 356 3.95 14.72 -21.58
N VAL A 357 5.04 14.22 -22.17
CA VAL A 357 6.21 15.04 -22.49
C VAL A 357 5.88 15.87 -23.73
N SER A 358 5.97 17.19 -23.64
CA SER A 358 5.77 18.07 -24.79
C SER A 358 6.93 17.88 -25.78
N ASP A 359 6.62 17.38 -26.97
CA ASP A 359 7.56 17.14 -28.05
C ASP A 359 8.03 18.50 -28.63
N GLY A 360 9.20 18.99 -28.23
CA GLY A 360 9.65 20.32 -28.69
C GLY A 360 10.83 20.99 -27.97
N ALA A 361 11.47 20.36 -26.98
CA ALA A 361 12.74 20.85 -26.45
C ALA A 361 13.65 19.66 -26.16
N HIS A 362 14.87 19.70 -26.70
CA HIS A 362 15.94 18.80 -26.27
C HIS A 362 15.94 18.73 -24.74
N ALA A 363 15.90 17.51 -24.22
CA ALA A 363 15.89 17.21 -22.80
C ALA A 363 17.08 17.88 -22.09
N THR A 364 16.89 19.11 -21.61
CA THR A 364 17.50 19.53 -20.37
C THR A 364 16.58 19.02 -19.28
N ALA A 365 16.87 17.80 -18.83
CA ALA A 365 16.52 17.38 -17.50
C ALA A 365 16.82 18.55 -16.55
N ILE A 366 15.87 18.88 -15.69
CA ILE A 366 16.19 19.66 -14.49
C ILE A 366 17.12 18.76 -13.68
N THR A 367 18.41 18.87 -13.95
CA THR A 367 19.48 18.35 -13.11
C THR A 367 19.42 19.17 -11.83
N VAL A 368 18.75 18.64 -10.82
CA VAL A 368 19.20 18.87 -9.45
C VAL A 368 20.62 18.30 -9.40
N ASP A 369 21.60 19.16 -9.19
CA ASP A 369 23.02 18.81 -9.10
C ASP A 369 23.22 17.65 -8.11
N PRO A 370 23.62 16.45 -8.56
CA PRO A 370 23.74 15.26 -7.72
C PRO A 370 25.18 15.07 -7.19
N SER A 371 25.94 16.14 -6.98
CA SER A 371 27.36 16.05 -6.61
C SER A 371 27.66 15.69 -5.14
N ASN A 372 26.72 15.11 -4.37
CA ASN A 372 27.08 14.49 -3.08
C ASN A 372 26.28 13.25 -2.67
N ILE A 373 25.67 12.56 -3.64
CA ILE A 373 25.07 11.25 -3.39
C ILE A 373 25.84 10.22 -4.22
N ASN A 374 26.71 9.45 -3.57
CA ASN A 374 27.25 8.21 -4.12
C ASN A 374 26.12 7.19 -4.25
N MET A 375 25.30 7.34 -5.29
CA MET A 375 24.41 6.29 -5.77
C MET A 375 25.03 5.68 -7.02
N SER A 376 25.38 4.40 -6.90
CA SER A 376 25.75 3.53 -8.01
C SER A 376 24.68 3.61 -9.10
N LYS A 377 25.09 4.01 -10.30
CA LYS A 377 24.25 4.03 -11.50
C LYS A 377 23.72 2.63 -11.81
N SER A 378 22.48 2.35 -11.45
CA SER A 378 21.69 1.28 -12.08
C SER A 378 20.62 1.93 -12.94
N GLN A 379 20.78 1.84 -14.26
CA GLN A 379 19.72 2.21 -15.21
C GLN A 379 18.45 1.41 -14.91
N PRO A 380 17.25 2.00 -15.01
CA PRO A 380 16.02 1.24 -15.08
C PRO A 380 16.04 0.48 -16.41
N LYS A 381 16.23 -0.84 -16.34
CA LYS A 381 16.25 -1.67 -17.55
C LYS A 381 14.82 -1.96 -17.99
N ASP A 382 14.66 -1.89 -19.30
CA ASP A 382 13.44 -2.11 -20.07
C ASP A 382 12.67 -3.37 -19.62
N ILE A 383 11.46 -3.16 -19.12
CA ILE A 383 10.40 -4.19 -19.21
C ILE A 383 9.98 -4.19 -20.69
N PRO A 384 9.93 -5.33 -21.39
CA PRO A 384 9.51 -5.33 -22.78
C PRO A 384 8.09 -4.78 -22.85
N ILE A 385 7.89 -3.69 -23.57
CA ILE A 385 6.57 -3.22 -24.00
C ILE A 385 6.03 -4.29 -24.94
N VAL A 386 5.31 -5.27 -24.40
CA VAL A 386 4.50 -6.17 -25.22
C VAL A 386 3.34 -5.34 -25.75
N ASN A 387 3.33 -5.09 -27.04
CA ASN A 387 2.23 -4.42 -27.71
C ASN A 387 0.92 -5.16 -27.41
N ARG A 388 -0.10 -4.43 -26.94
CA ARG A 388 -1.44 -4.91 -26.51
C ARG A 388 -2.21 -5.74 -27.56
N LYS A 389 -1.69 -5.89 -28.78
CA LYS A 389 -2.33 -6.66 -29.86
C LYS A 389 -1.93 -8.14 -29.91
N ASP A 390 -0.88 -8.54 -29.20
CA ASP A 390 -0.37 -9.92 -29.30
C ASP A 390 -0.98 -10.90 -28.26
N TRP A 391 -1.67 -10.40 -27.23
CA TRP A 391 -2.35 -11.25 -26.22
C TRP A 391 -3.63 -11.90 -26.74
N LYS A 392 -4.35 -11.27 -27.69
CA LYS A 392 -5.60 -11.82 -28.24
C LYS A 392 -5.41 -13.12 -29.04
N TYR A 393 -4.18 -13.49 -29.38
CA TYR A 393 -3.84 -14.76 -30.01
C TYR A 393 -3.10 -15.73 -29.08
N SER A 394 -2.81 -15.34 -27.83
CA SER A 394 -2.00 -16.11 -26.88
C SER A 394 -2.79 -16.64 -25.67
N SER A 395 -4.11 -16.50 -25.64
CA SER A 395 -5.00 -16.88 -24.52
C SER A 395 -5.15 -18.40 -24.29
N ASN A 396 -4.14 -19.22 -24.62
CA ASN A 396 -4.12 -20.67 -24.39
C ASN A 396 -2.84 -21.16 -23.71
N LEU A 397 -1.95 -20.29 -23.22
CA LEU A 397 -0.72 -20.73 -22.56
C LEU A 397 -0.52 -19.99 -21.24
N SER A 398 -1.12 -20.53 -20.18
CA SER A 398 -0.57 -20.38 -18.83
C SER A 398 0.92 -20.80 -18.85
N PRO A 399 1.82 -20.13 -18.13
CA PRO A 399 3.18 -20.63 -17.99
C PRO A 399 3.11 -22.03 -17.38
N PRO A 400 3.76 -23.05 -17.97
CA PRO A 400 3.69 -24.40 -17.45
C PRO A 400 4.29 -24.44 -16.04
N SER A 401 3.52 -24.94 -15.08
CA SER A 401 4.03 -25.35 -13.78
C SER A 401 5.20 -26.33 -13.99
N PRO A 402 6.39 -26.14 -13.38
CA PRO A 402 7.53 -27.04 -13.57
C PRO A 402 7.31 -28.44 -12.99
N THR A 403 6.26 -28.64 -12.21
CA THR A 403 6.00 -29.88 -11.49
C THR A 403 4.54 -30.27 -11.63
N GLU A 404 4.35 -31.46 -12.21
CA GLU A 404 3.12 -32.16 -12.58
C GLU A 404 2.52 -31.86 -13.97
N PRO A 405 2.21 -32.90 -14.78
CA PRO A 405 1.46 -32.71 -16.02
C PRO A 405 0.11 -32.10 -15.68
N GLU A 406 -0.24 -31.00 -16.33
CA GLU A 406 -1.46 -30.23 -16.13
C GLU A 406 -2.68 -31.16 -15.98
N VAL A 407 -3.08 -31.42 -14.72
CA VAL A 407 -4.19 -32.31 -14.43
C VAL A 407 -5.46 -31.57 -14.82
N GLY A 408 -6.00 -31.89 -15.99
CA GLY A 408 -7.21 -31.23 -16.50
C GLY A 408 -8.35 -31.24 -15.48
N ILE A 409 -9.14 -30.16 -15.45
CA ILE A 409 -10.24 -29.92 -14.50
C ILE A 409 -11.15 -31.16 -14.34
N THR A 410 -11.41 -31.88 -15.42
CA THR A 410 -12.22 -33.10 -15.42
C THR A 410 -11.62 -34.23 -14.58
N THR A 411 -10.31 -34.40 -14.61
CA THR A 411 -9.58 -35.40 -13.82
C THR A 411 -9.57 -35.01 -12.34
N LEU A 412 -9.42 -33.72 -12.04
CA LEU A 412 -9.56 -33.20 -10.68
C LEU A 412 -10.95 -33.46 -10.12
N MET A 413 -12.01 -33.11 -10.87
CA MET A 413 -13.40 -33.37 -10.46
C MET A 413 -13.67 -34.86 -10.24
N GLN A 414 -13.12 -35.74 -11.10
CA GLN A 414 -13.26 -37.18 -10.94
C GLN A 414 -12.54 -37.69 -9.68
N ARG A 415 -11.33 -37.20 -9.38
CA ARG A 415 -10.60 -37.53 -8.14
C ARG A 415 -11.39 -37.07 -6.91
N MET A 416 -11.91 -35.84 -6.91
CA MET A 416 -12.74 -35.31 -5.82
C MET A 416 -13.99 -36.18 -5.58
N LYS A 417 -14.67 -36.58 -6.66
CA LYS A 417 -15.82 -37.49 -6.57
C LYS A 417 -15.43 -38.83 -5.95
N THR A 418 -14.33 -39.42 -6.42
CA THR A 418 -13.85 -40.72 -5.91
C THR A 418 -13.54 -40.66 -4.41
N LEU A 419 -12.86 -39.60 -3.95
CA LEU A 419 -12.56 -39.37 -2.54
C LEU A 419 -13.82 -39.17 -1.68
N SER A 420 -14.85 -38.52 -2.23
CA SER A 420 -16.12 -38.33 -1.51
C SER A 420 -16.94 -39.62 -1.36
N GLU A 421 -16.79 -40.56 -2.30
CA GLU A 421 -17.51 -41.83 -2.31
C GLU A 421 -16.78 -42.94 -1.53
N HIS A 422 -15.45 -42.89 -1.45
CA HIS A 422 -14.61 -43.88 -0.77
C HIS A 422 -14.02 -43.31 0.53
N ASN A 423 -14.74 -43.49 1.64
CA ASN A 423 -14.25 -43.13 2.97
C ASN A 423 -13.45 -44.31 3.56
N GLU A 424 -12.25 -44.57 3.01
CA GLU A 424 -11.35 -45.57 3.58
C GLU A 424 -10.77 -45.05 4.91
N GLU A 425 -11.08 -45.74 6.02
CA GLU A 425 -10.47 -45.47 7.33
C GLU A 425 -8.97 -45.80 7.28
N CYS A 426 -8.14 -44.77 7.12
CA CYS A 426 -6.69 -44.89 7.16
C CYS A 426 -6.22 -45.03 8.61
N THR A 427 -5.29 -45.95 8.87
CA THR A 427 -4.79 -46.14 10.24
C THR A 427 -3.94 -44.95 10.70
N PRO A 428 -3.84 -44.66 12.02
CA PRO A 428 -3.02 -43.57 12.53
C PRO A 428 -1.54 -43.64 12.10
N VAL A 429 -1.00 -44.85 11.94
CA VAL A 429 0.39 -45.08 11.50
C VAL A 429 0.56 -44.70 10.02
N GLU A 430 -0.39 -45.07 9.17
CA GLU A 430 -0.37 -44.70 7.76
C GLU A 430 -0.55 -43.19 7.56
N LEU A 431 -1.43 -42.55 8.33
CA LEU A 431 -1.59 -41.09 8.32
C LEU A 431 -0.30 -40.36 8.70
N THR A 432 0.40 -40.85 9.73
CA THR A 432 1.69 -40.29 10.16
C THR A 432 2.73 -40.42 9.03
N LYS A 433 2.82 -41.59 8.41
CA LYS A 433 3.75 -41.81 7.29
C LYS A 433 3.41 -40.97 6.05
N ARG A 434 2.12 -40.78 5.76
CA ARG A 434 1.67 -39.88 4.66
C ARG A 434 2.06 -38.44 4.96
N PHE A 435 1.90 -37.98 6.20
CA PHE A 435 2.32 -36.66 6.63
C PHE A 435 3.83 -36.46 6.48
N GLU A 436 4.65 -37.39 6.99
CA GLU A 436 6.11 -37.34 6.85
C GLU A 436 6.55 -37.28 5.38
N ASN A 437 5.89 -38.04 4.51
CA ASN A 437 6.15 -38.00 3.08
C ASN A 437 5.83 -36.62 2.47
N VAL A 438 4.66 -36.04 2.77
CA VAL A 438 4.26 -34.71 2.25
C VAL A 438 5.16 -33.61 2.80
N GLU A 439 5.51 -33.67 4.08
CA GLU A 439 6.40 -32.69 4.74
C GLU A 439 7.81 -32.68 4.12
N SER A 440 8.29 -33.84 3.64
CA SER A 440 9.59 -33.95 2.97
C SER A 440 9.59 -33.49 1.51
N GLN A 441 8.41 -33.25 0.93
CA GLN A 441 8.31 -32.75 -0.44
C GLN A 441 8.53 -31.25 -0.43
N SER A 442 9.68 -30.81 -0.97
CA SER A 442 9.87 -29.39 -1.26
C SER A 442 8.87 -28.99 -2.33
N ALA A 443 8.17 -27.89 -2.10
CA ALA A 443 7.49 -27.24 -3.20
C ALA A 443 8.59 -26.69 -4.11
N GLU A 444 8.88 -27.36 -5.23
CA GLU A 444 9.74 -26.84 -6.30
C GLU A 444 9.03 -25.66 -6.98
N LEU A 445 8.72 -24.62 -6.21
CA LEU A 445 8.36 -23.31 -6.71
C LEU A 445 9.66 -22.74 -7.26
N GLY A 446 9.91 -22.96 -8.56
CA GLY A 446 10.93 -22.19 -9.27
C GLY A 446 10.70 -20.72 -8.95
N ALA A 447 11.76 -19.96 -8.66
CA ALA A 447 11.64 -18.54 -8.40
C ALA A 447 10.91 -17.89 -9.59
N VAL A 448 9.63 -17.53 -9.40
CA VAL A 448 8.85 -16.83 -10.42
C VAL A 448 9.26 -15.37 -10.34
N GLY A 449 10.29 -15.02 -11.12
CA GLY A 449 10.81 -13.67 -11.24
C GLY A 449 12.32 -13.57 -11.00
N THR A 450 12.89 -12.43 -11.39
CA THR A 450 14.25 -12.02 -11.02
C THR A 450 14.44 -12.13 -9.51
N GLU A 451 15.63 -12.57 -9.06
CA GLU A 451 16.02 -12.58 -7.64
C GLU A 451 15.60 -11.29 -6.92
N PRO A 452 15.27 -11.32 -5.61
CA PRO A 452 14.84 -10.14 -4.88
C PRO A 452 15.84 -9.01 -5.11
N GLN A 453 15.44 -8.00 -5.90
CA GLN A 453 16.22 -6.78 -6.00
C GLN A 453 16.36 -6.20 -4.60
N GLU A 454 17.52 -5.62 -4.31
CA GLU A 454 17.73 -4.86 -3.07
C GLU A 454 16.52 -3.94 -2.86
N ALA A 455 15.85 -4.09 -1.71
CA ALA A 455 14.68 -3.30 -1.38
C ALA A 455 15.05 -1.81 -1.54
N SER A 456 14.10 -1.00 -2.02
CA SER A 456 14.34 0.44 -2.08
C SER A 456 14.75 0.93 -0.68
N ALA A 457 15.70 1.86 -0.61
CA ALA A 457 16.19 2.40 0.65
C ALA A 457 15.05 2.88 1.56
N ASP A 458 13.93 3.32 0.97
CA ASP A 458 12.70 3.78 1.62
C ASP A 458 11.90 2.69 2.35
N ILE A 459 12.17 1.41 2.09
CA ILE A 459 11.55 0.25 2.75
C ILE A 459 12.49 -0.33 3.81
N CYS A 460 13.78 -0.42 3.51
CA CYS A 460 14.79 -0.99 4.41
C CYS A 460 14.82 -0.31 5.80
N VAL A 461 14.48 0.97 5.88
CA VAL A 461 14.42 1.72 7.15
C VAL A 461 13.39 1.17 8.15
N PHE A 462 12.42 0.37 7.70
CA PHE A 462 11.43 -0.30 8.55
C PHE A 462 11.76 -1.77 8.82
N VAL A 463 12.95 -2.24 8.44
CA VAL A 463 13.34 -3.65 8.51
C VAL A 463 14.61 -3.84 9.34
N GLU A 464 14.54 -4.65 10.38
CA GLU A 464 15.69 -5.15 11.14
C GLU A 464 15.91 -6.63 10.81
N ASP A 465 17.16 -7.06 10.63
CA ASP A 465 17.48 -8.44 10.22
C ASP A 465 16.72 -8.87 8.93
N PRO A 466 17.02 -8.23 7.78
CA PRO A 466 16.36 -8.52 6.51
C PRO A 466 16.66 -9.94 6.00
N SER A 467 17.74 -10.56 6.47
CA SER A 467 18.13 -11.94 6.16
C SER A 467 17.25 -13.00 6.82
N PHE A 468 16.47 -12.64 7.85
CA PHE A 468 15.56 -13.58 8.51
C PHE A 468 14.35 -13.87 7.60
N ILE A 469 14.36 -15.00 6.91
CA ILE A 469 13.34 -15.38 5.92
C ILE A 469 12.74 -16.75 6.24
N TYR A 470 11.74 -17.16 5.45
CA TYR A 470 11.13 -18.48 5.59
C TYR A 470 12.16 -19.60 5.36
N HIS A 471 12.08 -20.65 6.17
CA HIS A 471 12.80 -21.90 5.95
C HIS A 471 11.82 -22.99 5.50
N ASP A 472 12.13 -23.61 4.36
CA ASP A 472 11.33 -24.71 3.80
C ASP A 472 11.35 -25.93 4.75
N PHE A 473 10.17 -26.42 5.09
CA PHE A 473 10.00 -27.61 5.95
C PHE A 473 10.62 -28.87 5.35
N ALA A 474 10.76 -28.94 4.01
CA ALA A 474 11.49 -30.03 3.37
C ALA A 474 12.98 -30.08 3.77
N LYS A 475 13.53 -28.97 4.28
CA LYS A 475 14.91 -28.86 4.78
C LYS A 475 15.02 -28.99 6.29
N ARG A 476 14.00 -29.54 6.98
CA ARG A 476 14.02 -29.72 8.44
C ARG A 476 15.19 -30.54 8.98
N HIS A 477 15.85 -31.36 8.17
CA HIS A 477 17.05 -32.08 8.58
C HIS A 477 18.28 -31.17 8.74
N ASP A 478 18.25 -29.98 8.15
CA ASP A 478 19.31 -28.97 8.26
C ASP A 478 19.10 -28.03 9.47
N HIS A 479 17.94 -28.13 10.13
CA HIS A 479 17.46 -27.16 11.13
C HIS A 479 16.73 -27.87 12.30
N ASP A 480 17.38 -27.94 13.47
CA ASP A 480 16.87 -28.63 14.68
C ASP A 480 15.62 -27.98 15.32
N ASP A 481 15.24 -26.77 14.88
CA ASP A 481 14.16 -25.95 15.46
C ASP A 481 12.78 -26.16 14.80
N ILE A 482 12.70 -27.01 13.77
CA ILE A 482 11.44 -27.34 13.08
C ILE A 482 10.78 -28.58 13.72
N LEU A 483 9.81 -28.31 14.59
CA LEU A 483 9.03 -29.34 15.29
C LEU A 483 7.65 -29.53 14.66
N THR A 484 7.24 -30.80 14.51
CA THR A 484 5.90 -31.15 14.08
C THR A 484 4.89 -30.79 15.18
N PHE A 485 3.95 -29.90 14.85
CA PHE A 485 2.92 -29.43 15.75
C PHE A 485 1.61 -30.20 15.54
N ARG A 486 1.00 -30.72 16.61
CA ARG A 486 -0.29 -31.42 16.54
C ARG A 486 -1.43 -30.43 16.76
N VAL A 487 -2.35 -30.34 15.81
CA VAL A 487 -3.48 -29.40 15.88
C VAL A 487 -4.36 -29.61 17.12
N GLN A 488 -4.44 -30.84 17.64
CA GLN A 488 -5.20 -31.14 18.87
C GLN A 488 -4.57 -30.54 20.13
N ASP A 489 -3.27 -30.24 20.11
CA ASP A 489 -2.59 -29.62 21.25
C ASP A 489 -2.95 -28.13 21.39
N TYR A 490 -3.26 -27.45 20.27
CA TYR A 490 -3.76 -26.08 20.26
C TYR A 490 -4.46 -25.75 18.92
N SER A 491 -5.79 -25.86 18.90
CA SER A 491 -6.65 -25.49 17.77
C SER A 491 -7.23 -24.07 17.92
N TRP A 492 -7.62 -23.45 16.80
CA TRP A 492 -8.36 -22.19 16.85
C TRP A 492 -9.70 -22.35 17.58
N ASP A 493 -10.46 -23.39 17.25
CA ASP A 493 -11.83 -23.59 17.75
C ASP A 493 -11.87 -23.86 19.26
N ASP A 494 -10.94 -24.66 19.79
CA ASP A 494 -10.96 -25.04 21.21
C ASP A 494 -10.18 -24.06 22.10
N HIS A 495 -9.12 -23.43 21.57
CA HIS A 495 -8.18 -22.65 22.37
C HIS A 495 -8.02 -21.21 21.88
N GLY A 496 -7.62 -21.02 20.62
CA GLY A 496 -7.22 -19.72 20.08
C GLY A 496 -8.34 -18.68 20.16
N TYR A 497 -9.54 -19.03 19.71
CA TYR A 497 -10.70 -18.13 19.74
C TYR A 497 -11.06 -17.72 21.17
N SER A 498 -11.10 -18.68 22.11
CA SER A 498 -11.39 -18.37 23.52
C SER A 498 -10.35 -17.45 24.14
N LEU A 499 -9.08 -17.59 23.77
CA LEU A 499 -8.01 -16.71 24.27
C LEU A 499 -8.17 -15.27 23.76
N VAL A 500 -8.45 -15.10 22.47
CA VAL A 500 -8.58 -13.76 21.85
C VAL A 500 -9.88 -13.07 22.28
N ASN A 501 -10.94 -13.85 22.56
CA ASN A 501 -12.25 -13.32 22.96
C ASN A 501 -12.34 -12.94 24.45
N ARG A 502 -11.36 -13.34 25.28
CA ARG A 502 -11.28 -12.96 26.71
C ARG A 502 -10.57 -11.62 26.86
#